data_AF-A0A2T2PBM6-F1
#
_entry.id   AF-A0A2T2PBM6-F1
#
_cell.length_a   1.000
_cell.length_b   1.000
_cell.length_c   1.000
_cell.angle_alpha   90.00
_cell.angle_beta   90.00
_cell.angle_gamma   90.00
#
_symmetry.space_group_name_H-M   'P 1'
#
loop_
_entity.id
_entity.type
_entity.pdbx_description
1 polymer ?
#
loop_
_entity_poly.entity_id
_entity_poly.type
_entity_poly.pdbx_seq_one_letter_code
_entity_poly.pdbx_strand_id
1 'polypeptide(L)'
;MEQWSDQVRALVSGEKSNFQYIIRLLNTNVDGKQKVMYALTKIKGVGRRYSNLVCKKADVDLSKRAGDLTSEELERIVTIIQNPLQYKIPTWFLNRQRDIVDGKNFQVLANGVDSKLREDLERLKKIRAHRGLRHYWGLRVRGQHSKTTGRRGRTVGVSKKKG
;
A
#
# COMPACT_ATOMS: atom_id res chain seq x y z
N MET A 1 -36.54 28.02 30.13
CA MET A 1 -36.41 28.11 28.65
C MET A 1 -34.95 28.10 28.18
N GLU A 2 -33.99 28.56 28.99
CA GLU A 2 -32.56 28.56 28.62
C GLU A 2 -31.93 27.15 28.55
N GLN A 3 -32.27 26.23 29.46
CA GLN A 3 -31.76 24.86 29.44
C GLN A 3 -32.17 24.02 28.21
N TRP A 4 -33.33 24.32 27.62
CA TRP A 4 -33.80 23.65 26.40
C TRP A 4 -33.13 24.23 25.14
N SER A 5 -32.81 25.53 25.17
CA SER A 5 -32.05 26.20 24.11
C SER A 5 -30.62 25.67 24.02
N ASP A 6 -29.96 25.41 25.16
CA ASP A 6 -28.59 24.88 25.16
C ASP A 6 -28.52 23.43 24.67
N GLN A 7 -29.54 22.63 24.98
CA GLN A 7 -29.64 21.24 24.50
C GLN A 7 -29.96 21.17 22.99
N VAL A 8 -30.74 22.13 22.47
CA VAL A 8 -31.01 22.28 21.02
C VAL A 8 -29.80 22.88 20.29
N ARG A 9 -29.05 23.80 20.91
CA ARG A 9 -27.80 24.32 20.35
C ARG A 9 -26.72 23.25 20.25
N ALA A 10 -26.61 22.34 21.21
CA ALA A 10 -25.70 21.19 21.15
C ALA A 10 -26.05 20.20 20.02
N LEU A 11 -27.33 20.13 19.60
CA LEU A 11 -27.77 19.31 18.46
C LEU A 11 -27.56 20.01 17.10
N VAL A 12 -27.55 21.35 17.07
CA VAL A 12 -27.39 22.17 15.85
C VAL A 12 -25.92 22.48 15.54
N SER A 13 -25.05 22.50 16.55
CA SER A 13 -23.61 22.41 16.35
C SER A 13 -23.25 20.95 16.07
N GLY A 14 -23.53 20.48 14.86
CA GLY A 14 -22.72 19.41 14.28
C GLY A 14 -21.29 19.91 14.25
N GLU A 15 -20.55 19.71 15.34
CA GLU A 15 -19.12 19.90 15.40
C GLU A 15 -18.56 19.09 14.24
N LYS A 16 -18.23 19.79 13.15
CA LYS A 16 -17.32 19.27 12.16
C LYS A 16 -15.99 19.18 12.88
N SER A 17 -15.84 18.11 13.65
CA SER A 17 -14.56 17.55 14.04
C SER A 17 -13.61 17.71 12.86
N ASN A 18 -12.40 18.19 13.13
CA ASN A 18 -11.40 18.59 12.15
C ASN A 18 -11.14 17.48 11.11
N PHE A 19 -11.95 17.45 10.04
CA PHE A 19 -11.89 16.42 9.03
C PHE A 19 -10.71 16.68 8.11
N GLN A 20 -9.71 15.79 8.14
CA GLN A 20 -8.56 15.90 7.27
C GLN A 20 -8.85 15.24 5.92
N TYR A 21 -8.98 16.05 4.88
CA TYR A 21 -9.20 15.54 3.52
C TYR A 21 -7.98 14.81 2.94
N ILE A 22 -6.78 15.28 3.28
CA ILE A 22 -5.53 14.72 2.80
C ILE A 22 -4.64 14.46 4.00
N ILE A 23 -4.23 13.21 4.16
CA ILE A 23 -3.34 12.79 5.24
C ILE A 23 -2.03 12.36 4.58
N ARG A 24 -0.91 12.88 5.08
CA ARG A 24 0.42 12.45 4.63
C ARG A 24 0.98 11.41 5.59
N LEU A 25 1.17 10.19 5.09
CA LEU A 25 1.67 9.06 5.89
C LEU A 25 2.80 8.37 5.12
N LEU A 26 3.93 8.10 5.79
CA LEU A 26 5.08 7.38 5.21
C LEU A 26 5.50 7.90 3.81
N ASN A 27 5.61 9.23 3.66
CA ASN A 27 5.93 9.93 2.40
C ASN A 27 4.91 9.71 1.26
N THR A 28 3.69 9.29 1.57
CA THR A 28 2.60 9.13 0.60
C THR A 28 1.39 9.96 1.00
N ASN A 29 0.65 10.46 0.00
CA ASN A 29 -0.61 11.18 0.22
C ASN A 29 -1.76 10.17 0.23
N VAL A 30 -2.52 10.14 1.31
CA VAL A 30 -3.67 9.27 1.56
C VAL A 30 -4.95 10.11 1.57
N ASP A 31 -6.01 9.60 0.95
CA ASP A 31 -7.31 10.27 0.87
C ASP A 31 -8.14 10.00 2.13
N GLY A 32 -8.53 11.07 2.83
CA GLY A 32 -9.31 11.04 4.06
C GLY A 32 -10.77 10.62 3.87
N LYS A 33 -11.33 10.73 2.66
CA LYS A 33 -12.73 10.36 2.38
C LYS A 33 -12.95 8.85 2.43
N GLN A 34 -11.92 8.06 2.16
CA GLN A 34 -12.01 6.61 2.14
C GLN A 34 -12.00 6.03 3.56
N LYS A 35 -12.56 4.82 3.71
CA LYS A 35 -12.44 4.07 4.97
C LYS A 35 -10.97 3.76 5.24
N VAL A 36 -10.58 3.77 6.52
CA VAL A 36 -9.17 3.59 6.97
C VAL A 36 -8.50 2.39 6.28
N MET A 37 -9.21 1.26 6.22
CA MET A 37 -8.68 0.03 5.62
C MET A 37 -8.21 0.23 4.17
N TYR A 38 -9.02 0.91 3.35
CA TYR A 38 -8.73 1.14 1.93
C TYR A 38 -7.73 2.28 1.75
N ALA A 39 -7.85 3.33 2.57
CA ALA A 39 -6.98 4.48 2.53
C ALA A 39 -5.50 4.07 2.71
N LEU A 40 -5.20 3.20 3.69
CA LEU A 40 -3.83 2.71 3.93
C LEU A 40 -3.26 1.88 2.78
N THR A 41 -4.08 1.29 1.91
CA THR A 41 -3.58 0.51 0.75
C THR A 41 -2.90 1.38 -0.31
N LYS A 42 -3.04 2.71 -0.22
CA LYS A 42 -2.31 3.64 -1.07
C LYS A 42 -0.81 3.61 -0.78
N ILE A 43 -0.41 3.25 0.45
CA ILE A 43 0.98 3.08 0.84
C ILE A 43 1.53 1.82 0.18
N LYS A 44 2.60 1.96 -0.61
CA LYS A 44 3.26 0.83 -1.24
C LYS A 44 3.80 -0.14 -0.19
N GLY A 45 3.55 -1.43 -0.37
CA GLY A 45 3.88 -2.46 0.61
C GLY A 45 2.77 -2.77 1.61
N VAL A 46 1.70 -1.96 1.68
CA VAL A 46 0.51 -2.23 2.50
C VAL A 46 -0.64 -2.72 1.64
N GLY A 47 -1.10 -3.96 1.88
CA GLY A 47 -2.27 -4.53 1.22
C GLY A 47 -3.53 -4.47 2.09
N ARG A 48 -4.69 -4.85 1.53
CA ARG A 48 -5.98 -4.88 2.26
C ARG A 48 -5.91 -5.70 3.55
N ARG A 49 -5.35 -6.92 3.47
CA ARG A 49 -5.20 -7.81 4.63
C ARG A 49 -4.25 -7.24 5.68
N TYR A 50 -3.15 -6.62 5.24
CA TYR A 50 -2.17 -6.00 6.13
C TYR A 50 -2.77 -4.80 6.85
N SER A 51 -3.44 -3.93 6.11
CA SER A 51 -4.16 -2.77 6.63
C SER A 51 -5.21 -3.18 7.69
N ASN A 52 -6.01 -4.21 7.42
CA ASN A 52 -6.99 -4.73 8.37
C ASN A 52 -6.32 -5.23 9.67
N LEU A 53 -5.23 -6.01 9.54
CA LEU A 53 -4.47 -6.48 10.71
C LEU A 53 -3.91 -5.32 11.54
N VAL A 54 -3.32 -4.32 10.88
CA VAL A 54 -2.78 -3.13 11.54
C VAL A 54 -3.87 -2.36 12.26
N CYS A 55 -5.02 -2.10 11.62
CA CYS A 55 -6.14 -1.39 12.26
C CYS A 55 -6.65 -2.14 13.50
N LYS A 56 -6.75 -3.48 13.42
CA LYS A 56 -7.12 -4.32 14.56
C LYS A 56 -6.09 -4.32 15.69
N LYS A 57 -4.81 -4.15 15.37
CA LYS A 57 -3.73 -4.07 16.37
C LYS A 57 -3.58 -2.67 16.97
N ALA A 58 -3.98 -1.65 16.23
CA ALA A 58 -4.02 -0.27 16.66
C ALA A 58 -5.31 0.08 17.43
N ASP A 59 -6.23 -0.87 17.60
CA ASP A 59 -7.56 -0.68 18.17
C ASP A 59 -8.34 0.46 17.49
N VAL A 60 -8.19 0.56 16.16
CA VAL A 60 -8.92 1.52 15.32
C VAL A 60 -10.09 0.83 14.65
N ASP A 61 -11.27 1.42 14.75
CA ASP A 61 -12.46 0.89 14.08
C ASP A 61 -12.31 0.95 12.55
N LEU A 62 -12.67 -0.17 11.91
CA LEU A 62 -12.55 -0.36 10.47
C LEU A 62 -13.63 0.40 9.68
N SER A 63 -14.72 0.79 10.35
CA SER A 63 -15.84 1.50 9.71
C SER A 63 -15.57 3.00 9.55
N LYS A 64 -14.71 3.57 10.40
CA LYS A 64 -14.27 4.98 10.38
C LYS A 64 -13.66 5.38 9.03
N ARG A 65 -13.75 6.68 8.72
CA ARG A 65 -13.01 7.27 7.60
C ARG A 65 -11.62 7.64 8.04
N ALA A 66 -10.69 7.67 7.09
CA ALA A 66 -9.31 8.06 7.38
C ALA A 66 -9.22 9.50 7.87
N GLY A 67 -10.04 10.40 7.35
CA GLY A 67 -10.08 11.82 7.74
C GLY A 67 -10.57 12.09 9.16
N ASP A 68 -11.19 11.09 9.81
CA ASP A 68 -11.67 11.16 11.18
C ASP A 68 -10.65 10.63 12.20
N LEU A 69 -9.45 10.21 11.74
CA LEU A 69 -8.42 9.67 12.62
C LEU A 69 -7.77 10.76 13.46
N THR A 70 -7.59 10.45 14.73
CA THR A 70 -6.78 11.28 15.64
C THR A 70 -5.29 11.14 15.33
N SER A 71 -4.49 12.14 15.69
CA SER A 71 -3.02 12.08 15.53
C SER A 71 -2.41 10.87 16.26
N GLU A 72 -2.91 10.55 17.44
CA GLU A 72 -2.46 9.40 18.23
C GLU A 72 -2.79 8.05 17.57
N GLU A 73 -3.98 7.91 16.98
CA GLU A 73 -4.33 6.73 16.18
C GLU A 73 -3.41 6.61 14.95
N LEU A 74 -3.09 7.72 14.28
CA LEU A 74 -2.19 7.74 13.14
C LEU A 74 -0.77 7.30 13.52
N GLU A 75 -0.22 7.82 14.62
CA GLU A 75 1.11 7.43 15.11
C GLU A 75 1.17 5.94 15.51
N ARG A 76 0.13 5.42 16.17
CA ARG A 76 0.01 3.99 16.47
C ARG A 76 0.00 3.14 15.21
N ILE A 77 -0.75 3.55 14.17
CA ILE A 77 -0.76 2.87 12.88
C ILE A 77 0.65 2.88 12.26
N VAL A 78 1.34 4.02 12.27
CA VAL A 78 2.69 4.14 11.69
C VAL A 78 3.71 3.25 12.40
N THR A 79 3.70 3.23 13.73
CA THR A 79 4.63 2.42 14.53
C THR A 79 4.42 0.92 14.32
N ILE A 80 3.17 0.46 14.27
CA ILE A 80 2.82 -0.94 13.97
C ILE A 80 3.24 -1.31 12.54
N ILE A 81 3.03 -0.42 11.57
CA ILE A 81 3.41 -0.64 10.17
C ILE A 81 4.93 -0.81 10.05
N GLN A 82 5.72 0.03 10.72
CA GLN A 82 7.19 0.00 10.67
C GLN A 82 7.78 -1.20 11.42
N ASN A 83 7.23 -1.54 12.59
CA ASN A 83 7.77 -2.57 13.49
C ASN A 83 6.81 -3.74 13.73
N PRO A 84 6.40 -4.50 12.71
CA PRO A 84 5.34 -5.51 12.84
C PRO A 84 5.69 -6.66 13.80
N LEU A 85 6.97 -7.03 13.91
CA LEU A 85 7.41 -8.12 14.77
C LEU A 85 7.18 -7.83 16.27
N GLN A 86 7.27 -6.57 16.68
CA GLN A 86 7.04 -6.16 18.07
C GLN A 86 5.57 -6.35 18.49
N TYR A 87 4.64 -6.18 17.55
CA TYR A 87 3.20 -6.30 17.78
C TYR A 87 2.64 -7.71 17.57
N LYS A 88 3.50 -8.73 17.70
CA LYS A 88 3.17 -10.15 17.56
C LYS A 88 2.61 -10.52 16.17
N ILE A 89 3.02 -9.83 15.11
CA ILE A 89 2.69 -10.23 13.74
C ILE A 89 3.67 -11.34 13.31
N PRO A 90 3.18 -12.49 12.83
CA PRO A 90 4.06 -13.58 12.42
C PRO A 90 4.96 -13.22 11.23
N THR A 91 6.16 -13.82 11.19
CA THR A 91 7.16 -13.60 10.13
C THR A 91 6.64 -13.94 8.73
N TRP A 92 5.79 -14.97 8.60
CA TRP A 92 5.20 -15.40 7.33
C TRP A 92 4.27 -14.34 6.71
N PHE A 93 3.83 -13.34 7.48
CA PHE A 93 2.96 -12.26 7.02
C PHE A 93 3.74 -11.11 6.37
N LEU A 94 5.05 -11.04 6.60
CA LEU A 94 5.90 -9.95 6.12
C LEU A 94 6.21 -10.12 4.63
N ASN A 95 6.37 -8.99 3.94
CA ASN A 95 6.57 -8.98 2.48
C ASN A 95 8.01 -9.34 2.04
N ARG A 96 9.02 -9.17 2.91
CA ARG A 96 10.41 -9.51 2.64
C ARG A 96 10.97 -10.39 3.75
N GLN A 97 10.85 -11.69 3.55
CA GLN A 97 11.35 -12.70 4.49
C GLN A 97 12.76 -13.14 4.08
N ARG A 98 13.64 -13.32 5.08
CA ARG A 98 15.04 -13.76 4.94
C ARG A 98 15.77 -13.00 3.85
N ASP A 99 16.03 -11.72 4.11
CA ASP A 99 16.81 -10.90 3.19
C ASP A 99 18.17 -11.52 2.88
N ILE A 100 18.63 -11.38 1.64
CA ILE A 100 19.85 -12.05 1.16
C ILE A 100 21.10 -11.45 1.81
N VAL A 101 21.07 -10.16 2.18
CA VAL A 101 22.21 -9.47 2.79
C VAL A 101 22.21 -9.71 4.30
N ASP A 102 21.11 -9.37 4.97
CA ASP A 102 21.08 -9.33 6.44
C ASP A 102 20.50 -10.61 7.08
N GLY A 103 19.85 -11.49 6.31
CA GLY A 103 19.15 -12.68 6.80
C GLY A 103 17.88 -12.39 7.61
N LYS A 104 17.60 -11.12 7.93
CA LYS A 104 16.46 -10.67 8.73
C LYS A 104 15.16 -10.59 7.92
N ASN A 105 14.03 -10.57 8.63
CA ASN A 105 12.70 -10.38 8.03
C ASN A 105 12.28 -8.93 8.18
N PHE A 106 11.76 -8.34 7.11
CA PHE A 106 11.34 -6.95 7.07
C PHE A 106 9.94 -6.81 6.44
N GLN A 107 9.22 -5.80 6.91
CA GLN A 107 8.14 -5.20 6.13
C GLN A 107 8.70 -3.97 5.43
N VAL A 108 8.91 -4.08 4.12
CA VAL A 108 9.40 -2.96 3.31
C VAL A 108 8.22 -2.09 2.89
N LEU A 109 8.35 -0.77 3.03
CA LEU A 109 7.26 0.20 2.88
C LEU A 109 7.63 1.35 1.95
N ALA A 110 6.62 1.95 1.34
CA ALA A 110 6.71 3.15 0.51
C ALA A 110 7.89 3.08 -0.48
N ASN A 111 8.80 4.05 -0.40
CA ASN A 111 9.96 4.17 -1.28
C ASN A 111 10.95 3.00 -1.13
N GLY A 112 11.03 2.40 0.06
CA GLY A 112 11.92 1.27 0.32
C GLY A 112 11.63 0.07 -0.58
N VAL A 113 10.37 -0.11 -1.00
CA VAL A 113 9.98 -1.23 -1.87
C VAL A 113 10.64 -1.11 -3.24
N ASP A 114 10.69 0.11 -3.78
CA ASP A 114 11.31 0.37 -5.08
C ASP A 114 12.83 0.27 -5.00
N SER A 115 13.44 0.80 -3.96
CA SER A 115 14.88 0.67 -3.74
C SER A 115 15.30 -0.80 -3.65
N LYS A 116 14.61 -1.61 -2.84
CA LYS A 116 14.91 -3.04 -2.71
C LYS A 116 14.71 -3.81 -4.01
N LEU A 117 13.65 -3.50 -4.76
CA LEU A 117 13.43 -4.12 -6.07
C LEU A 117 14.55 -3.78 -7.07
N ARG A 118 15.03 -2.53 -7.07
CA ARG A 118 16.15 -2.11 -7.92
C ARG A 118 17.44 -2.84 -7.55
N GLU A 119 17.78 -2.89 -6.26
CA GLU A 119 18.94 -3.64 -5.73
C GLU A 119 18.88 -5.12 -6.17
N ASP A 120 17.73 -5.77 -6.00
CA ASP A 120 17.54 -7.18 -6.38
C ASP A 120 17.73 -7.38 -7.90
N LEU A 121 17.21 -6.48 -8.73
CA LEU A 121 17.33 -6.56 -10.20
C LEU A 121 18.75 -6.29 -10.66
N GLU A 122 19.43 -5.31 -10.09
CA GLU A 122 20.83 -4.99 -10.41
C GLU A 122 21.75 -6.15 -10.03
N ARG A 123 21.53 -6.77 -8.87
CA ARG A 123 22.24 -7.98 -8.48
C ARG A 123 22.05 -9.10 -9.50
N LEU A 124 20.82 -9.36 -9.95
CA LEU A 124 20.54 -10.37 -10.98
C LEU A 124 21.19 -10.06 -12.33
N LYS A 125 21.27 -8.78 -12.71
CA LYS A 125 21.96 -8.33 -13.93
C LYS A 125 23.48 -8.53 -13.82
N LYS A 126 24.09 -8.18 -12.69
CA LYS A 126 25.53 -8.37 -12.43
C LYS A 126 25.94 -9.85 -12.46
N ILE A 127 25.12 -10.73 -11.88
CA ILE A 127 25.31 -12.19 -11.91
C ILE A 127 25.13 -12.75 -13.33
N ARG A 128 24.48 -12.01 -14.25
CA ARG A 128 24.05 -12.49 -15.58
C ARG A 128 23.13 -13.70 -15.52
N ALA A 129 22.32 -13.80 -14.47
CA ALA A 129 21.30 -14.85 -14.38
C ALA A 129 20.26 -14.68 -15.50
N HIS A 130 19.75 -15.78 -16.06
CA HIS A 130 18.75 -15.74 -17.14
C HIS A 130 17.53 -14.85 -16.79
N ARG A 131 17.06 -14.88 -15.54
CA ARG A 131 16.01 -13.97 -15.05
C ARG A 131 16.42 -12.49 -15.11
N GLY A 132 17.66 -12.17 -14.74
CA GLY A 132 18.21 -10.81 -14.79
C GLY A 132 18.35 -10.29 -16.22
N LEU A 133 18.82 -11.13 -17.14
CA LEU A 133 18.90 -10.81 -18.57
C LEU A 133 17.51 -10.56 -19.18
N ARG A 134 16.51 -11.38 -18.84
CA ARG A 134 15.11 -11.15 -19.23
C ARG A 134 14.57 -9.80 -18.74
N HIS A 135 14.87 -9.44 -17.49
CA HIS A 135 14.53 -8.12 -16.96
C HIS A 135 15.27 -6.98 -17.66
N TYR A 136 16.52 -7.17 -18.06
CA TYR A 136 17.29 -6.21 -18.85
C TYR A 136 16.67 -5.98 -20.23
N TRP A 137 16.25 -7.04 -20.92
CA TRP A 137 15.57 -6.98 -22.22
C TRP A 137 14.08 -6.59 -22.14
N GLY A 138 13.52 -6.38 -20.95
CA GLY A 138 12.09 -6.06 -20.78
C GLY A 138 11.14 -7.21 -21.13
N LEU A 139 11.62 -8.46 -21.10
CA LEU A 139 10.83 -9.65 -21.42
C LEU A 139 10.18 -10.27 -20.18
N ARG A 140 9.13 -11.06 -20.40
CA ARG A 140 8.47 -11.85 -19.35
C ARG A 140 9.43 -12.89 -18.76
N VAL A 141 9.48 -12.99 -17.43
CA VAL A 141 10.55 -13.71 -16.73
C VAL A 141 10.18 -15.15 -16.36
N ARG A 142 8.90 -15.42 -16.04
CA ARG A 142 8.42 -16.71 -15.49
C ARG A 142 8.22 -17.83 -16.53
N GLY A 143 8.91 -17.77 -17.68
CA GLY A 143 8.80 -18.80 -18.72
C GLY A 143 7.47 -18.80 -19.49
N GLN A 144 6.73 -17.70 -19.46
CA GLN A 144 5.49 -17.55 -20.23
C GLN A 144 5.76 -17.62 -21.74
N HIS A 145 4.87 -18.23 -22.51
CA HIS A 145 4.96 -18.30 -23.97
C HIS A 145 4.85 -16.91 -24.62
N SER A 146 5.94 -16.41 -25.19
CA SER A 146 6.01 -15.11 -25.86
C SER A 146 5.61 -15.15 -27.35
N LYS A 147 5.34 -16.33 -27.93
CA LYS A 147 4.90 -16.46 -29.32
C LYS A 147 3.56 -15.78 -29.56
N THR A 148 2.59 -16.04 -28.68
CA THR A 148 1.19 -15.58 -28.77
C THR A 148 0.85 -14.50 -27.74
N THR A 149 1.41 -14.58 -26.53
CA THR A 149 1.03 -13.69 -25.42
C THR A 149 1.98 -12.51 -25.27
N GLY A 150 1.47 -11.36 -24.80
CA GLY A 150 2.28 -10.18 -24.50
C GLY A 150 2.64 -9.31 -25.71
N ARG A 151 1.97 -9.52 -26.84
CA ARG A 151 2.02 -8.61 -27.99
C ARG A 151 1.30 -7.30 -27.65
N ARG A 152 1.86 -6.17 -28.05
CA ARG A 152 1.25 -4.84 -27.96
C ARG A 152 0.81 -4.40 -29.36
N GLY A 153 -0.41 -3.91 -29.48
CA GLY A 153 -1.05 -3.52 -30.75
C GLY A 153 -2.42 -4.18 -30.93
N ARG A 154 -3.27 -3.63 -31.81
CA ARG A 154 -4.50 -4.30 -32.26
C ARG A 154 -4.11 -5.55 -33.05
N THR A 155 -4.85 -6.64 -32.91
CA THR A 155 -4.80 -7.75 -33.87
C THR A 155 -5.20 -7.19 -35.22
N VAL A 156 -4.22 -6.96 -36.10
CA VAL A 156 -4.50 -6.70 -37.51
C VAL A 156 -5.00 -8.02 -38.09
N GLY A 157 -6.30 -8.11 -38.33
CA GLY A 157 -6.85 -9.10 -39.24
C GLY A 157 -6.42 -8.78 -40.67
N VAL A 158 -7.22 -9.19 -41.65
CA VAL A 158 -6.98 -8.84 -43.06
C VAL A 158 -7.20 -7.33 -43.27
N SER A 159 -6.16 -6.61 -43.66
CA SER A 159 -6.27 -5.25 -44.18
C SER A 159 -6.85 -5.34 -45.60
N LYS A 160 -8.13 -4.95 -45.78
CA LYS A 160 -8.66 -4.67 -47.13
C LYS A 160 -8.19 -3.27 -47.54
N LYS A 161 -7.63 -3.17 -48.75
CA LYS A 161 -7.32 -1.89 -49.39
C LYS A 161 -8.63 -1.09 -49.48
N LYS A 162 -8.66 0.12 -48.91
CA LYS A 162 -9.75 1.07 -49.16
C LYS A 162 -9.66 1.44 -50.63
N GLY A 163 -10.66 1.00 -51.41
CA GLY A 163 -10.97 1.58 -52.71
C GLY A 163 -11.59 2.95 -52.55
#